data_AF-A0A941YUM0-F1
#
_entry.id   AF-A0A941YUM0-F1
#
_cell.length_a   1.000
_cell.length_b   1.000
_cell.length_c   1.000
_cell.angle_alpha   90.00
_cell.angle_beta   90.00
_cell.angle_gamma   90.00
#
_symmetry.space_group_name_H-M   'P 1'
#
loop_
_entity.id
_entity.type
_entity.pdbx_description
1 polymer ?
#
loop_
_entity_poly.entity_id
_entity_poly.type
_entity_poly.pdbx_seq_one_letter_code
_entity_poly.pdbx_strand_id
1 'polypeptide(L)' 'MSKDRIIEHHQTAADHHEQAARHHREAARYHEADAPEKAAHHAHSAHGHSIHATHHASEASKHHAESHGRL' A
#
# COMPACT_ATOMS: atom_id res chain seq x y z
N MET A 1 -11.96 6.19 20.30
CA MET A 1 -11.34 5.46 19.18
C MET A 1 -10.00 4.95 19.68
N SER A 2 -9.76 3.63 19.64
CA SER A 2 -8.61 3.02 20.32
C SER A 2 -7.35 3.06 19.46
N LYS A 3 -6.19 3.20 20.11
CA LYS A 3 -4.84 3.14 19.54
C LYS A 3 -4.64 1.93 18.60
N ASP A 4 -5.35 0.84 18.85
CA ASP A 4 -5.30 -0.40 18.08
C ASP A 4 -5.67 -0.20 16.62
N ARG A 5 -6.66 0.66 16.31
CA ARG A 5 -7.04 0.96 14.92
C ARG A 5 -5.94 1.73 14.17
N ILE A 6 -5.26 2.65 14.85
CA ILE A 6 -4.13 3.39 14.24
C ILE A 6 -3.00 2.42 13.90
N ILE A 7 -2.69 1.49 14.82
CA ILE A 7 -1.67 0.46 14.61
C ILE A 7 -2.06 -0.45 13.43
N GLU A 8 -3.30 -0.95 13.41
CA GLU A 8 -3.81 -1.80 12.34
C GLU A 8 -3.71 -1.11 10.97
N HIS A 9 -4.14 0.15 10.86
CA HIS A 9 -4.02 0.90 9.61
C HIS A 9 -2.55 1.06 9.17
N HIS A 10 -1.62 1.32 10.09
CA HIS A 10 -0.20 1.37 9.74
C HIS A 10 0.36 0.02 9.27
N GLN A 11 -0.01 -1.08 9.93
CA GLN A 11 0.43 -2.42 9.55
C GLN A 11 -0.12 -2.80 8.17
N THR A 12 -1.42 -2.60 7.93
CA THR A 12 -2.03 -2.88 6.63
C THR A 12 -1.45 -2.00 5.51
N ALA A 13 -1.13 -0.73 5.81
CA ALA A 13 -0.44 0.13 4.85
C ALA A 13 0.95 -0.41 4.48
N ALA A 14 1.72 -0.88 5.47
CA ALA A 14 3.02 -1.48 5.25
C ALA A 14 2.92 -2.76 4.39
N ASP A 15 2.00 -3.66 4.72
CA ASP A 15 1.79 -4.91 3.98
C ASP A 15 1.44 -4.67 2.51
N HIS A 16 0.62 -3.64 2.23
CA HIS A 16 0.31 -3.23 0.86
C HIS A 16 1.51 -2.60 0.16
N HIS A 17 2.30 -1.76 0.83
CA HIS A 17 3.54 -1.22 0.24
C HIS A 17 4.55 -2.33 -0.09
N GLU A 18 4.68 -3.35 0.76
CA GLU A 18 5.54 -4.50 0.47
C GLU A 18 5.05 -5.27 -0.77
N GLN A 19 3.74 -5.52 -0.87
CA GLN A 19 3.13 -6.16 -2.05
C GLN A 19 3.35 -5.34 -3.31
N ALA A 20 3.15 -4.02 -3.25
CA ALA A 20 3.41 -3.12 -4.37
C ALA A 20 4.87 -3.19 -4.83
N ALA A 21 5.82 -3.14 -3.88
CA ALA A 21 7.24 -3.24 -4.18
C ALA A 21 7.61 -4.59 -4.80
N ARG A 22 7.03 -5.70 -4.31
CA ARG A 22 7.22 -7.04 -4.91
C ARG A 22 6.73 -7.06 -6.36
N HIS A 23 5.52 -6.60 -6.62
CA HIS A 23 4.97 -6.60 -7.98
C HIS A 23 5.71 -5.64 -8.93
N HIS A 24 6.17 -4.48 -8.47
CA HIS A 24 7.04 -3.63 -9.31
C HIS A 24 8.34 -4.33 -9.71
N ARG A 25 8.96 -5.09 -8.80
CA ARG A 25 10.16 -5.90 -9.11
C ARG A 25 9.84 -7.03 -10.09
N GLU A 26 8.70 -7.68 -9.97
CA GLU A 26 8.25 -8.70 -10.94
C GLU A 26 7.98 -8.09 -12.31
N ALA A 27 7.33 -6.93 -12.37
CA ALA A 27 7.08 -6.22 -13.62
C ALA A 27 8.39 -5.89 -14.34
N ALA A 28 9.40 -5.41 -13.61
CA ALA A 28 10.73 -5.15 -14.17
C ALA A 28 11.36 -6.44 -14.73
N ARG A 29 11.32 -7.55 -13.99
CA ARG A 29 11.83 -8.85 -14.45
C ARG A 29 11.14 -9.36 -15.72
N TYR A 30 9.82 -9.19 -15.83
CA TYR A 30 9.09 -9.61 -17.03
C TYR A 30 9.36 -8.70 -18.23
N HIS A 31 9.64 -7.42 -18.01
CA HIS A 31 10.13 -6.54 -19.08
C HIS A 31 11.53 -6.95 -19.55
N GLU A 32 12.44 -7.31 -18.63
CA GLU A 32 13.77 -7.83 -18.98
C GLU A 32 13.72 -9.16 -19.75
N ALA A 33 12.66 -9.95 -19.55
CA ALA A 33 12.44 -11.24 -20.21
C ALA A 33 11.54 -11.15 -21.46
N ASP A 34 11.33 -9.95 -22.02
CA ASP A 34 10.49 -9.69 -23.21
C ASP A 34 9.03 -10.21 -23.10
N ALA A 35 8.45 -10.16 -21.90
CA ALA A 35 7.08 -10.59 -21.60
C ALA A 35 6.20 -9.41 -21.09
N PRO A 36 5.87 -8.43 -21.94
CA PRO A 36 5.22 -7.18 -21.53
C PRO A 36 3.81 -7.35 -20.96
N GLU A 37 3.06 -8.37 -21.36
CA GLU A 37 1.71 -8.62 -20.85
C GLU A 37 1.73 -9.00 -19.36
N LYS A 38 2.71 -9.82 -18.95
CA LYS A 38 2.93 -10.15 -17.54
C LYS A 38 3.43 -8.95 -16.76
N ALA A 39 4.32 -8.16 -17.36
CA ALA A 39 4.80 -6.94 -16.73
C ALA A 39 3.65 -5.95 -16.47
N ALA A 40 2.76 -5.76 -17.43
CA ALA A 40 1.59 -4.89 -17.29
C ALA A 40 0.65 -5.35 -16.16
N HIS A 41 0.40 -6.66 -16.05
CA HIS A 41 -0.39 -7.23 -14.96
C HIS A 41 0.23 -6.89 -13.59
N HIS A 42 1.53 -7.15 -13.42
CA HIS A 42 2.22 -6.84 -12.17
C HIS A 42 2.28 -5.34 -11.87
N ALA A 43 2.48 -4.49 -12.89
CA ALA A 43 2.44 -3.04 -12.72
C ALA A 43 1.06 -2.56 -12.25
N HIS A 44 -0.02 -3.12 -12.80
CA HIS A 44 -1.38 -2.81 -12.37
C HIS A 44 -1.66 -3.25 -10.94
N SER A 45 -1.29 -4.48 -10.58
CA SER A 45 -1.43 -4.98 -9.19
C SER A 45 -0.63 -4.14 -8.20
N ALA A 46 0.60 -3.72 -8.57
CA ALA A 46 1.42 -2.85 -7.73
C ALA A 46 0.76 -1.49 -7.48
N HIS A 47 0.13 -0.92 -8.50
CA HIS A 47 -0.61 0.33 -8.36
C HIS A 47 -1.83 0.18 -7.44
N GLY A 48 -2.60 -0.90 -7.58
CA GLY A 48 -3.74 -1.19 -6.71
C GLY A 48 -3.32 -1.28 -5.24
N HIS A 49 -2.25 -1.99 -4.93
CA HIS A 49 -1.69 -2.03 -3.58
C HIS A 49 -1.22 -0.66 -3.08
N SER A 50 -0.60 0.16 -3.95
CA SER A 50 -0.17 1.51 -3.57
C SER A 50 -1.35 2.42 -3.18
N ILE A 51 -2.48 2.30 -3.88
CA ILE A 51 -3.72 3.02 -3.54
C ILE A 51 -4.22 2.57 -2.16
N HIS A 52 -4.28 1.26 -1.91
CA HIS A 52 -4.74 0.75 -0.61
C HIS A 52 -3.79 1.15 0.53
N ALA A 53 -2.49 1.10 0.32
CA ALA A 53 -1.51 1.56 1.31
C ALA A 53 -1.73 3.04 1.67
N THR A 54 -1.95 3.88 0.66
CA THR A 54 -2.26 5.31 0.84
C THR A 54 -3.57 5.51 1.58
N HIS A 55 -4.60 4.71 1.29
CA HIS A 55 -5.87 4.75 2.00
C HIS A 55 -5.68 4.47 3.50
N HIS A 56 -5.02 3.37 3.86
CA HIS A 56 -4.79 3.05 5.27
C HIS A 56 -3.88 4.07 5.97
N ALA A 57 -2.85 4.60 5.30
CA ALA A 57 -2.02 5.68 5.85
C ALA A 57 -2.85 6.96 6.14
N SER A 58 -3.82 7.27 5.26
CA SER A 58 -4.75 8.38 5.46
C SER A 58 -5.68 8.13 6.65
N GLU A 59 -6.26 6.93 6.78
CA GLU A 59 -7.10 6.58 7.92
C GLU A 59 -6.34 6.62 9.25
N ALA A 60 -5.10 6.12 9.29
CA ALA A 60 -4.24 6.24 10.48
C ALA A 60 -4.02 7.71 10.85
N SER A 61 -3.77 8.57 9.86
CA SER A 61 -3.57 10.02 10.05
C SER A 61 -4.84 10.70 10.58
N LYS A 62 -6.02 10.36 10.04
CA LYS A 62 -7.32 10.87 10.53
C LYS A 62 -7.55 10.46 11.98
N HIS A 63 -7.37 9.18 12.30
CA HIS A 63 -7.57 8.69 13.66
C HIS A 63 -6.57 9.28 14.66
N HIS A 64 -5.33 9.53 14.24
CA HIS A 64 -4.36 10.27 15.05
C HIS A 64 -4.85 11.71 15.32
N ALA A 65 -5.29 12.42 14.28
CA ALA A 65 -5.84 13.78 14.41
C ALA A 65 -7.11 13.82 15.28
N GLU A 66 -8.03 12.86 15.16
CA GLU A 66 -9.23 12.77 16.02
C GLU A 66 -8.88 12.47 17.48
N SER A 67 -7.83 11.69 17.72
CA SER A 67 -7.36 11.35 19.07
C SER A 67 -6.64 12.52 19.75
N HIS A 68 -6.01 13.40 18.97
CA HIS A 68 -5.26 14.56 19.48
C HIS A 68 -5.98 15.91 19.27
N GLY A 69 -7.06 15.95 18.50
CA GLY A 69 -7.90 17.14 18.25
C GLY A 69 -9.08 17.31 19.21
N ARG A 70 -9.24 16.39 20.17
CA ARG A 70 -10.05 16.61 21.37
C ARG A 70 -9.22 17.36 22.42
N LEU A 71 -9.00 18.66 22.20
CA LEU A 71 -8.71 19.65 23.24
C LEU A 71 -10.00 20.46 23.48
#